data_AF-A0A8H5I4S6-F1
#
_entry.id   AF-A0A8H5I4S6-F1
#
_cell.length_a   1.000
_cell.length_b   1.000
_cell.length_c   1.000
_cell.angle_alpha   90.00
_cell.angle_beta   90.00
_cell.angle_gamma   90.00
#
_symmetry.space_group_name_H-M   'P 1'
#
loop_
_entity.id
_entity.type
_entity.pdbx_description
1 polymer ?
#
loop_
_entity_poly.entity_id
_entity_poly.type
_entity_poly.pdbx_seq_one_letter_code
_entity_poly.pdbx_strand_id
1 'polypeptide(L)'
;MAEQLILKGTLEGHNGWVTSLATSMENPNMLLSASRDKTLIIWNLTRDETQYGYPKRSLHGHSHIVSDCVRSPPPHTIAFWRAGVI
;
A
#
# COMPACT_ATOMS: atom_id res chain seq x y z
N MET A 1 -21.57 -20.31 10.40
CA MET A 1 -20.24 -19.87 10.85
C MET A 1 -20.22 -18.35 10.85
N ALA A 2 -19.90 -17.72 11.98
CA ALA A 2 -19.63 -16.28 11.98
C ALA A 2 -18.13 -16.11 11.71
N GLU A 3 -17.79 -15.49 10.60
CA GLU A 3 -16.40 -15.13 10.29
C GLU A 3 -16.05 -13.90 11.13
N GLN A 4 -15.07 -14.03 12.02
CA GLN A 4 -14.59 -12.92 12.85
C GLN A 4 -13.24 -12.43 12.35
N LEU A 5 -13.16 -11.14 12.06
CA LEU A 5 -11.91 -10.47 11.73
C LEU A 5 -11.15 -10.18 13.03
N ILE A 6 -9.94 -10.72 13.14
CA ILE A 6 -9.02 -10.42 14.25
C ILE A 6 -7.86 -9.59 13.74
N LEU A 7 -7.44 -8.59 14.52
CA LEU A 7 -6.25 -7.80 14.21
C LEU A 7 -5.01 -8.71 14.34
N LYS A 8 -4.31 -8.92 13.22
CA LYS A 8 -3.10 -9.76 13.18
C LYS A 8 -1.79 -8.99 13.32
N GLY A 9 -1.79 -7.69 13.10
CA GLY A 9 -0.60 -6.84 13.29
C GLY A 9 -0.77 -5.47 12.67
N THR A 10 0.28 -4.65 12.78
CA THR A 10 0.35 -3.29 12.28
C THR A 10 1.53 -3.12 11.33
N LEU A 11 1.41 -2.18 10.38
CA LEU A 11 2.47 -1.78 9.46
C LEU A 11 2.79 -0.31 9.73
N GLU A 12 3.95 -0.04 10.30
CA GLU A 12 4.37 1.32 10.70
C GLU A 12 5.47 1.82 9.77
N GLY A 13 5.32 3.04 9.25
CA GLY A 13 6.30 3.63 8.33
C GLY A 13 5.84 4.87 7.58
N HIS A 14 4.52 5.08 7.46
CA HIS A 14 3.99 6.35 6.95
C HIS A 14 4.01 7.44 8.01
N ASN A 15 4.43 8.64 7.61
CA ASN A 15 4.48 9.82 8.47
C ASN A 15 3.23 10.71 8.31
N GLY A 16 2.17 10.14 7.75
CA GLY A 16 0.94 10.86 7.41
C GLY A 16 -0.24 9.92 7.23
N TRP A 17 -1.39 10.50 6.90
CA TRP A 17 -2.60 9.71 6.68
C TRP A 17 -2.48 8.86 5.43
N VAL A 18 -2.70 7.56 5.61
CA VAL A 18 -2.86 6.61 4.51
C VAL A 18 -4.19 6.91 3.82
N THR A 19 -4.13 7.25 2.55
CA THR A 19 -5.28 7.68 1.74
C THR A 19 -5.83 6.54 0.90
N SER A 20 -4.97 5.62 0.47
CA SER A 20 -5.35 4.51 -0.40
C SER A 20 -4.44 3.30 -0.18
N LEU A 21 -5.01 2.12 -0.41
CA LEU A 21 -4.37 0.82 -0.29
C LEU A 21 -4.66 0.01 -1.54
N ALA A 22 -3.62 -0.57 -2.15
CA ALA A 22 -3.75 -1.44 -3.31
C ALA A 22 -3.05 -2.78 -3.07
N THR A 23 -3.72 -3.87 -3.41
CA THR A 23 -3.18 -5.23 -3.32
C THR A 23 -3.02 -5.82 -4.71
N SER A 24 -2.23 -6.89 -4.80
CA SER A 24 -2.06 -7.66 -6.03
C SER A 24 -2.62 -9.07 -5.87
N MET A 25 -3.34 -9.55 -6.87
CA MET A 25 -3.77 -10.95 -6.95
C MET A 25 -2.63 -11.89 -7.37
N GLU A 26 -1.67 -11.39 -8.15
CA GLU A 26 -0.51 -12.15 -8.62
C GLU A 26 0.56 -12.31 -7.52
N ASN A 27 0.70 -11.29 -6.67
CA ASN A 27 1.64 -11.28 -5.56
C ASN A 27 0.88 -11.01 -4.26
N PRO A 28 0.29 -12.05 -3.62
CA PRO A 28 -0.54 -11.90 -2.42
C PRO A 28 0.24 -11.45 -1.18
N ASN A 29 1.57 -11.42 -1.27
CA ASN A 29 2.45 -10.91 -0.23
C ASN A 29 2.85 -9.44 -0.47
N MET A 30 2.41 -8.83 -1.57
CA MET A 30 2.74 -7.43 -1.90
C MET A 30 1.55 -6.52 -1.64
N LEU A 31 1.77 -5.47 -0.88
CA LEU A 31 0.77 -4.44 -0.60
C LEU A 31 1.36 -3.05 -0.89
N LEU A 32 0.55 -2.18 -1.46
CA LEU A 32 0.90 -0.78 -1.74
C LEU A 32 0.05 0.09 -0.83
N SER A 33 0.68 1.05 -0.17
CA SER A 33 -0.01 2.11 0.56
C SER A 33 0.41 3.46 0.01
N ALA A 34 -0.57 4.34 -0.14
CA ALA A 34 -0.37 5.74 -0.49
C ALA A 34 -0.69 6.62 0.72
N SER A 35 0.09 7.68 0.90
CA SER A 35 -0.08 8.58 2.02
C SER A 35 0.00 10.05 1.62
N ARG A 36 -0.59 10.91 2.47
CA ARG A 36 -0.46 12.36 2.39
C ARG A 36 0.96 12.86 2.65
N ASP A 37 1.86 12.01 3.16
CA ASP A 37 3.29 12.33 3.28
C ASP A 37 4.02 12.41 1.93
N LYS A 38 3.29 12.24 0.81
CA LYS A 38 3.78 12.28 -0.58
C LYS A 38 4.67 11.08 -0.94
N THR A 39 4.59 10.03 -0.13
CA THR A 39 5.29 8.77 -0.36
C THR A 39 4.29 7.66 -0.62
N LEU A 40 4.73 6.66 -1.37
CA LEU A 40 4.05 5.39 -1.44
C LEU A 40 5.00 4.30 -0.94
N ILE A 41 4.50 3.44 -0.07
CA ILE A 41 5.30 2.35 0.46
C ILE A 41 4.79 1.04 -0.13
N ILE A 42 5.74 0.28 -0.68
CA ILE A 42 5.57 -1.11 -1.06
C ILE A 42 5.92 -1.96 0.15
N TRP A 43 4.94 -2.69 0.67
CA TRP A 43 5.08 -3.62 1.77
C TRP A 43 5.22 -5.05 1.26
N ASN A 44 6.07 -5.81 1.94
CA ASN A 44 6.12 -7.26 1.80
C ASN A 44 5.54 -7.89 3.07
N LEU A 45 4.44 -8.61 2.93
CA LEU A 45 3.67 -9.26 3.99
C LEU A 45 4.28 -10.63 4.25
N THR A 46 4.86 -10.81 5.43
CA THR A 46 5.35 -12.12 5.90
C THR A 46 4.31 -12.86 6.74
N ARG A 47 3.23 -12.16 7.17
CA ARG A 47 2.11 -12.69 7.98
C ARG A 47 2.55 -13.27 9.33
N ASP A 48 3.68 -12.82 9.87
CA ASP A 48 4.12 -13.20 11.20
C ASP A 48 3.30 -12.46 12.28
N GLU A 49 3.10 -13.10 13.43
CA GLU A 49 2.27 -12.55 14.52
C GLU A 49 2.91 -11.36 15.25
N THR A 50 4.23 -11.20 15.14
CA THR A 50 5.00 -10.10 15.75
C THR A 50 5.27 -8.94 14.79
N GLN A 51 5.39 -9.23 13.48
CA GLN A 51 5.59 -8.23 12.44
C GLN A 51 4.86 -8.68 11.18
N TYR A 52 3.74 -8.02 10.87
CA TYR A 52 2.87 -8.46 9.77
C TYR A 52 3.54 -8.34 8.39
N GLY A 53 4.49 -7.41 8.28
CA GLY A 53 5.31 -7.21 7.10
C GLY A 53 6.30 -6.07 7.31
N TYR A 54 7.17 -5.87 6.33
CA TYR A 54 8.18 -4.82 6.33
C TYR A 54 8.08 -3.95 5.06
N PRO A 55 8.49 -2.67 5.14
CA PRO A 55 8.52 -1.80 3.98
C PRO A 55 9.66 -2.22 3.06
N LYS A 56 9.33 -2.77 1.89
CA LYS A 56 10.31 -3.21 0.88
C LYS A 56 10.89 -2.04 0.10
N ARG A 57 10.07 -1.03 -0.20
CA ARG A 57 10.50 0.16 -0.96
C ARG A 57 9.61 1.34 -0.65
N SER A 58 10.21 2.51 -0.47
CA SER A 58 9.48 3.78 -0.48
C SER A 58 9.70 4.49 -1.81
N LEU A 59 8.60 4.82 -2.47
CA LEU A 59 8.54 5.56 -3.72
C LEU A 59 8.32 7.04 -3.39
N HIS A 60 9.28 7.85 -3.80
CA HIS A 60 9.28 9.30 -3.65
C HIS A 60 9.33 9.93 -5.03
N GLY A 61 8.70 11.08 -5.20
CA GLY A 61 8.66 11.79 -6.50
C GLY A 61 7.38 12.58 -6.73
N HIS A 62 6.33 12.32 -5.95
CA HIS A 62 5.11 13.13 -6.01
C HIS A 62 5.33 14.48 -5.32
N SER A 63 5.08 15.57 -6.06
CA SER A 63 5.15 16.93 -5.50
C SER A 63 3.93 17.28 -4.64
N HIS A 64 2.83 16.53 -4.79
CA HIS A 64 1.57 16.70 -4.07
C HIS A 64 1.14 15.43 -3.37
N ILE A 65 0.11 15.53 -2.53
CA ILE A 65 -0.46 14.40 -1.81
C ILE A 65 -0.89 13.30 -2.77
N VAL A 66 -0.62 12.06 -2.39
CA VAL A 66 -1.08 10.91 -3.16
C VAL A 66 -2.50 10.63 -2.70
N SER A 67 -3.46 11.01 -3.54
CA SER A 67 -4.89 10.85 -3.23
C SER A 67 -5.37 9.43 -3.47
N ASP A 68 -4.81 8.74 -4.46
CA ASP A 68 -5.23 7.39 -4.79
C ASP A 68 -4.10 6.57 -5.40
N CYS A 69 -4.11 5.27 -5.15
CA CYS A 69 -3.20 4.32 -5.78
C CYS A 69 -4.01 3.13 -6.31
N VAL A 70 -3.85 2.82 -7.59
CA VAL A 70 -4.45 1.64 -8.21
C VAL A 70 -3.36 0.82 -8.90
N ARG A 71 -3.38 -0.49 -8.67
CA ARG A 71 -2.58 -1.43 -9.44
C ARG A 71 -3.36 -1.81 -10.70
N SER A 72 -2.73 -1.73 -11.87
CA SER A 72 -3.34 -2.26 -13.09
C SER A 72 -3.43 -3.80 -13.06
N PRO A 73 -4.52 -4.39 -13.58
CA PRO A 73 -4.55 -5.81 -13.90
C PRO A 73 -3.65 -6.10 -15.13
N PRO A 74 -3.09 -7.32 -15.26
CA PRO A 74 -2.20 -7.71 -16.36
C PRO A 74 -2.89 -7.61 -17.75
N PRO A 75 -2.15 -7.39 -18.87
CA PRO A 75 -0.74 -7.73 -19.06
C PRO A 75 0.26 -6.56 -19.01
N HIS A 76 -0.19 -5.32 -18.84
CA HIS A 76 0.71 -4.16 -18.75
C HIS A 76 0.76 -3.65 -17.30
N THR A 77 1.89 -3.92 -16.62
CA THR A 77 2.19 -3.43 -15.27
C THR A 77 2.46 -1.93 -15.29
N ILE A 78 1.41 -1.13 -15.31
CA ILE A 78 1.50 0.32 -15.09
C ILE A 78 0.68 0.62 -13.84
N ALA A 79 1.36 0.84 -12.72
CA ALA A 79 0.74 1.45 -11.57
C ALA A 79 0.43 2.91 -11.95
N PHE A 80 -0.85 3.23 -12.11
CA PHE A 80 -1.29 4.60 -12.38
C PHE A 80 -1.56 5.28 -11.04
N TRP A 81 -0.74 6.27 -10.72
CA TRP A 81 -0.90 7.11 -9.56
C TRP A 81 -1.68 8.36 -10.02
N ARG A 82 -2.99 8.42 -9.75
CA ARG A 82 -3.75 9.63 -10.04
C ARG A 82 -3.43 10.66 -8.96
N ALA A 83 -2.50 11.57 -9.25
CA ALA A 83 -2.39 12.82 -8.52
C ALA A 83 -3.70 13.58 -8.75
N GLY A 84 -4.47 13.78 -7.69
CA GLY A 84 -5.64 14.64 -7.72
C GLY A 84 -5.22 16.04 -8.11
N VAL A 85 -5.55 16.43 -9.34
CA VAL A 85 -5.65 17.83 -9.73
C VAL A 85 -6.77 18.42 -8.89
N ILE A 86 -6.44 19.38 -8.03
CA ILE A 86 -7.35 20.46 -7.64
C ILE A 86 -7.03 21.68 -8.48
#